data_AF-A0A966X5P7-F1
#
_entry.id   AF-A0A966X5P7-F1
#
_cell.length_a   1.000
_cell.length_b   1.000
_cell.length_c   1.000
_cell.angle_alpha   90.00
_cell.angle_beta   90.00
_cell.angle_gamma   90.00
#
_symmetry.space_group_name_H-M   'P 1'
#
loop_
_entity.id
_entity.type
_entity.pdbx_description
1 polymer ?
#
loop_
_entity_poly.entity_id
_entity_poly.type
_entity_poly.pdbx_seq_one_letter_code
_entity_poly.pdbx_strand_id
1 'polypeptide(L)'
;AVIDWQGPLRARGMNDVALFLGQSTQIDVRRSHERALIDRYASGLKDAGIDAGDSMELWTEYRYSLLYNWVYVTVVAGTLDTSNATAFAWMAQMVARQSAVTEDLALFDQL
;
A
#
# COMPACT_ATOMS: atom_id res chain seq x y z
N ALA A 1 -3.77 -7.67 -23.93
CA ALA A 1 -2.88 -6.95 -22.99
C ALA A 1 -2.10 -7.98 -22.18
N VAL A 2 -0.83 -7.73 -21.90
CA VAL A 2 -0.04 -8.55 -20.97
C VAL A 2 -0.11 -7.87 -19.61
N ILE A 3 -0.51 -8.61 -18.58
CA ILE A 3 -0.56 -8.14 -17.19
C ILE A 3 0.58 -8.82 -16.46
N ASP A 4 1.24 -8.06 -15.61
CA ASP A 4 2.38 -8.50 -14.84
C ASP A 4 1.93 -9.20 -13.55
N TRP A 5 2.04 -10.53 -13.52
CA TRP A 5 1.71 -11.39 -12.38
C TRP A 5 2.97 -11.89 -11.65
N GLN A 6 4.07 -11.14 -11.67
CA GLN A 6 5.31 -11.57 -11.01
C GLN A 6 5.30 -11.40 -9.48
N GLY A 7 4.32 -10.69 -8.91
CA GLY A 7 4.22 -10.39 -7.47
C GLY A 7 3.03 -10.91 -6.65
N PRO A 8 2.16 -11.84 -7.11
CA PRO A 8 1.06 -12.32 -6.28
C PRO A 8 1.59 -13.16 -5.12
N LEU A 9 1.00 -12.97 -3.95
CA LEU A 9 1.33 -13.69 -2.73
C LEU A 9 0.08 -13.86 -1.85
N ARG A 10 0.14 -14.75 -0.87
CA ARG A 10 -0.90 -14.86 0.16
C ARG A 10 -0.60 -13.86 1.28
N ALA A 11 -1.48 -12.88 1.49
CA ALA A 11 -1.39 -11.89 2.55
C ALA A 11 -2.74 -11.62 3.21
N ARG A 12 -2.77 -10.64 4.12
CA ARG A 12 -4.00 -10.10 4.71
C ARG A 12 -4.83 -9.40 3.63
N GLY A 13 -6.15 -9.35 3.82
CA GLY A 13 -7.09 -8.85 2.79
C GLY A 13 -6.87 -7.40 2.36
N MET A 14 -6.24 -6.56 3.21
CA MET A 14 -5.95 -5.16 2.90
C MET A 14 -4.61 -4.94 2.18
N ASN A 15 -3.84 -6.00 1.88
CA ASN A 15 -2.51 -5.86 1.27
C ASN A 15 -2.55 -5.15 -0.09
N ASP A 16 -3.51 -5.52 -0.95
CA ASP A 16 -3.64 -4.90 -2.27
C ASP A 16 -4.08 -3.43 -2.18
N VAL A 17 -4.97 -3.11 -1.22
CA VAL A 17 -5.38 -1.72 -0.97
C VAL A 17 -4.21 -0.89 -0.44
N ALA A 18 -3.41 -1.46 0.48
CA ALA A 18 -2.21 -0.83 1.01
C ALA A 18 -1.17 -0.56 -0.09
N LEU A 19 -0.92 -1.54 -0.96
CA LEU A 19 0.00 -1.37 -2.09
C LEU A 19 -0.52 -0.32 -3.08
N PHE A 20 -1.81 -0.37 -3.43
CA PHE A 20 -2.40 0.57 -4.37
C PHE A 20 -2.36 2.03 -3.86
N LEU A 21 -2.83 2.26 -2.64
CA LEU A 21 -2.86 3.61 -2.06
C LEU A 21 -1.46 4.11 -1.67
N GLY A 22 -0.61 3.23 -1.10
CA GLY A 22 0.72 3.61 -0.64
C GLY A 22 1.75 3.78 -1.76
N GLN A 23 1.68 2.97 -2.83
CA GLN A 23 2.73 2.92 -3.86
C GLN A 23 2.27 3.41 -5.24
N SER A 24 0.98 3.29 -5.56
CA SER A 24 0.45 3.57 -6.91
C SER A 24 -0.40 4.83 -6.99
N THR A 25 -0.72 5.46 -5.86
CA THR A 25 -1.53 6.69 -5.79
C THR A 25 -0.65 7.90 -5.53
N GLN A 26 -1.03 9.06 -6.08
CA GLN A 26 -0.36 10.32 -5.76
C GLN A 26 -0.51 10.64 -4.26
N ILE A 27 0.55 11.15 -3.62
CA ILE A 27 0.58 11.37 -2.17
C ILE A 27 -0.58 12.25 -1.71
N ASP A 28 -0.83 13.37 -2.39
CA ASP A 28 -1.90 14.31 -2.00
C ASP A 28 -3.30 13.73 -2.21
N VAL A 29 -3.47 12.88 -3.22
CA VAL A 29 -4.72 12.14 -3.45
C VAL A 29 -4.96 11.14 -2.32
N ARG A 30 -3.93 10.38 -1.91
CA ARG A 30 -4.03 9.47 -0.76
C ARG A 30 -4.40 10.25 0.49
N ARG A 31 -3.66 11.30 0.84
CA ARG A 31 -3.92 12.14 2.03
C ARG A 31 -5.35 12.67 2.09
N SER A 32 -5.89 13.06 0.94
CA SER A 32 -7.23 13.64 0.85
C SER A 32 -8.36 12.60 0.91
N HIS A 33 -8.09 11.34 0.55
CA HIS A 33 -9.16 10.38 0.24
C HIS A 33 -9.00 9.00 0.87
N GLU A 34 -7.86 8.64 1.48
CA GLU A 34 -7.58 7.25 1.89
C GLU A 34 -8.63 6.69 2.85
N ARG A 35 -9.13 7.49 3.80
CA ARG A 35 -10.17 7.04 4.73
C ARG A 35 -11.49 6.77 4.01
N ALA A 36 -11.93 7.70 3.16
CA ALA A 36 -13.17 7.57 2.39
C ALA A 36 -13.11 6.40 1.39
N LEU A 37 -11.93 6.13 0.81
CA LEU A 37 -11.71 4.99 -0.08
C LEU A 37 -11.80 3.66 0.66
N ILE A 38 -11.27 3.59 1.89
CA ILE A 38 -11.38 2.40 2.74
C ILE A 38 -12.82 2.17 3.19
N ASP A 39 -13.56 3.22 3.55
CA ASP A 39 -15.00 3.13 3.88
C ASP A 39 -15.82 2.62 2.69
N ARG A 40 -15.51 3.11 1.49
CA ARG A 40 -16.12 2.64 0.24
C ARG A 40 -15.78 1.17 -0.04
N TYR A 41 -14.53 0.77 0.18
CA TYR A 41 -14.09 -0.61 0.00
C TYR A 41 -14.79 -1.55 0.98
N ALA A 42 -14.87 -1.18 2.26
CA ALA A 42 -15.60 -1.91 3.29
C ALA A 42 -17.07 -2.10 2.93
N SER A 43 -17.73 -1.03 2.47
CA SER A 43 -19.13 -1.07 2.02
C SER A 43 -19.30 -2.04 0.84
N GLY A 44 -18.40 -1.99 -0.15
CA GLY A 44 -18.43 -2.90 -1.29
C GLY A 44 -18.24 -4.37 -0.91
N LEU A 45 -17.35 -4.68 0.04
CA LEU A 45 -17.17 -6.04 0.55
C LEU A 45 -18.45 -6.55 1.26
N LYS A 46 -19.06 -5.69 2.09
CA LYS A 46 -20.31 -6.00 2.76
C LYS A 46 -21.46 -6.26 1.78
N ASP A 47 -21.59 -5.41 0.76
CA ASP A 47 -22.61 -5.56 -0.28
C ASP A 47 -22.41 -6.85 -1.10
N ALA A 48 -21.16 -7.31 -1.21
CA ALA A 48 -20.82 -8.61 -1.81
C ALA A 48 -21.02 -9.81 -0.86
N GLY A 49 -21.51 -9.60 0.37
CA GLY A 49 -21.72 -10.64 1.37
C GLY A 49 -20.43 -11.15 2.03
N ILE A 50 -19.33 -10.42 1.92
CA ILE A 50 -18.04 -10.76 2.53
C ILE A 50 -17.97 -10.13 3.92
N ASP A 51 -17.83 -10.95 4.94
CA ASP A 51 -17.53 -10.49 6.30
C ASP A 51 -16.02 -10.23 6.42
N ALA A 52 -15.64 -8.97 6.20
CA ALA A 52 -14.25 -8.51 6.26
C ALA A 52 -13.98 -7.63 7.49
N GLY A 53 -14.92 -7.55 8.42
CA GLY A 53 -14.89 -6.59 9.52
C GLY A 53 -15.45 -5.22 9.14
N ASP A 54 -15.51 -4.33 10.12
CA ASP A 54 -15.97 -2.95 9.93
C ASP A 54 -14.88 -2.03 9.36
N SER A 55 -15.23 -0.78 9.04
CA SER A 55 -14.29 0.20 8.50
C SER A 55 -13.10 0.48 9.43
N MET A 56 -13.28 0.44 10.75
CA MET A 56 -12.23 0.71 11.71
C MET A 56 -11.23 -0.46 11.81
N GLU A 57 -11.75 -1.68 11.74
CA GLU A 57 -10.95 -2.90 11.65
C GLU A 57 -10.14 -2.89 10.34
N LEU A 58 -10.79 -2.63 9.20
CA LEU A 58 -10.11 -2.55 7.90
C LEU A 58 -9.11 -1.40 7.81
N TRP A 59 -9.37 -0.27 8.47
CA TRP A 59 -8.40 0.82 8.61
C TRP A 59 -7.14 0.37 9.38
N THR A 60 -7.32 -0.41 10.43
CA THR A 60 -6.21 -0.96 11.22
C THR A 60 -5.42 -1.97 10.39
N GLU A 61 -6.10 -2.87 9.69
CA GLU A 61 -5.51 -3.85 8.77
C GLU A 61 -4.75 -3.20 7.62
N TYR A 62 -5.26 -2.09 7.10
CA TYR A 62 -4.58 -1.26 6.11
C TYR A 62 -3.25 -0.72 6.62
N ARG A 63 -3.21 -0.18 7.84
CA ARG A 63 -1.96 0.34 8.45
C ARG A 63 -0.94 -0.77 8.70
N TYR A 64 -1.36 -1.94 9.18
CA TYR A 64 -0.47 -3.09 9.30
C TYR A 64 0.05 -3.58 7.93
N SER A 65 -0.78 -3.55 6.90
CA SER A 65 -0.38 -3.91 5.55
C SER A 65 0.58 -2.89 4.94
N LEU A 66 0.45 -1.60 5.26
CA LEU A 66 1.41 -0.57 4.91
C LEU A 66 2.76 -0.77 5.60
N LEU A 67 2.80 -1.26 6.84
CA LEU A 67 4.06 -1.66 7.48
C LEU A 67 4.74 -2.79 6.69
N TYR A 68 3.97 -3.78 6.23
CA TYR A 68 4.49 -4.86 5.39
C TYR A 68 5.04 -4.38 4.04
N ASN A 69 4.50 -3.29 3.46
CA ASN A 69 5.03 -2.73 2.21
C ASN A 69 6.52 -2.35 2.30
N TRP A 70 7.07 -2.07 3.49
CA TRP A 70 8.52 -1.87 3.63
C TRP A 70 9.34 -3.08 3.21
N VAL A 71 8.81 -4.31 3.32
CA VAL A 71 9.45 -5.53 2.78
C VAL A 71 9.58 -5.43 1.27
N TYR A 72 8.48 -5.10 0.59
CA TYR A 72 8.47 -4.90 -0.87
C TYR A 72 9.45 -3.79 -1.29
N VAL A 73 9.38 -2.63 -0.64
CA VAL A 73 10.23 -1.46 -0.95
C VAL A 73 11.71 -1.80 -0.75
N THR A 74 12.05 -2.47 0.34
CA THR A 74 13.45 -2.84 0.65
C THR A 74 13.99 -3.87 -0.33
N VAL A 75 13.20 -4.90 -0.67
CA VAL A 75 13.62 -5.92 -1.64
C VAL A 75 13.83 -5.29 -3.01
N VAL A 76 12.87 -4.50 -3.50
CA VAL A 76 12.95 -3.91 -4.84
C VAL A 76 14.09 -2.88 -4.93
N ALA A 77 14.13 -1.91 -4.01
CA ALA A 77 15.15 -0.86 -4.03
C ALA A 77 16.56 -1.37 -3.68
N GLY A 78 16.66 -2.47 -2.93
CA GLY A 78 17.93 -3.03 -2.48
C GLY A 78 18.53 -4.10 -3.39
N THR A 79 17.75 -4.70 -4.30
CA THR A 79 18.21 -5.84 -5.12
C THR A 79 18.20 -5.59 -6.64
N LEU A 80 17.40 -4.64 -7.14
CA LEU A 80 17.35 -4.35 -8.56
C LEU A 80 18.53 -3.47 -9.02
N ASP A 81 18.87 -3.57 -10.30
CA ASP A 81 19.93 -2.76 -10.90
C ASP A 81 19.57 -1.26 -10.87
N THR A 82 20.45 -0.49 -10.25
CA THR A 82 20.34 0.97 -10.07
C THR A 82 21.20 1.75 -11.07
N SER A 83 21.94 1.08 -11.96
CA SER A 83 22.79 1.74 -12.96
C SER A 83 22.00 2.55 -13.98
N ASN A 84 20.74 2.16 -14.23
CA ASN A 84 19.82 2.89 -15.09
C ASN A 84 19.16 4.04 -14.30
N ALA A 85 19.38 5.28 -14.76
CA ALA A 85 18.85 6.48 -14.10
C ALA A 85 17.31 6.50 -13.97
N THR A 86 16.59 5.95 -14.94
CA THR A 86 15.12 5.83 -14.88
C THR A 86 14.69 4.83 -13.81
N ALA A 87 15.36 3.67 -13.74
CA ALA A 87 15.08 2.66 -12.73
C ALA A 87 15.41 3.19 -11.32
N PHE A 88 16.53 3.87 -11.16
CA PHE A 88 16.91 4.53 -9.91
C PHE A 88 15.89 5.59 -9.48
N ALA A 89 15.46 6.47 -10.39
CA ALA A 89 14.46 7.48 -10.09
C ALA A 89 13.12 6.85 -9.64
N TRP A 90 12.70 5.77 -10.29
CA TRP A 90 11.51 5.01 -9.88
C TRP A 90 11.65 4.40 -8.48
N MET A 91 12.78 3.75 -8.18
CA MET A 91 13.05 3.19 -6.84
C MET A 91 13.13 4.28 -5.76
N ALA A 92 13.74 5.43 -6.07
CA ALA A 92 13.78 6.57 -5.17
C ALA A 92 12.36 7.09 -4.86
N GLN A 93 11.48 7.15 -5.86
CA GLN A 93 10.08 7.52 -5.65
C GLN A 93 9.31 6.48 -4.83
N MET A 94 9.58 5.19 -5.02
CA MET A 94 8.99 4.11 -4.23
C MET A 94 9.33 4.27 -2.74
N VAL A 95 10.60 4.54 -2.41
CA VAL A 95 11.05 4.82 -1.03
C VAL A 95 10.38 6.09 -0.50
N ALA A 96 10.38 7.19 -1.28
CA ALA A 96 9.79 8.46 -0.85
C ALA A 96 8.28 8.35 -0.54
N ARG A 97 7.53 7.61 -1.37
CA ARG A 97 6.10 7.37 -1.13
C ARG A 97 5.86 6.56 0.14
N GLN A 98 6.68 5.52 0.34
CA GLN A 98 6.57 4.68 1.53
C GLN A 98 6.92 5.46 2.80
N SER A 99 7.96 6.31 2.78
CA SER A 99 8.28 7.21 3.89
C SER A 99 7.12 8.17 4.17
N ALA A 100 6.55 8.80 3.14
CA ALA A 100 5.45 9.75 3.33
C ALA A 100 4.23 9.13 4.01
N VAL A 101 3.79 7.93 3.59
CA VAL A 101 2.66 7.25 4.26
C VAL A 101 3.03 6.77 5.67
N THR A 102 4.29 6.41 5.89
CA THR A 102 4.79 6.03 7.22
C THR A 102 4.71 7.20 8.19
N GLU A 103 5.14 8.39 7.77
CA GLU A 103 5.10 9.62 8.57
C GLU A 103 3.67 10.11 8.77
N ASP A 104 2.87 10.21 7.70
CA ASP A 104 1.50 10.73 7.76
C ASP A 104 0.60 9.93 8.71
N LEU A 105 0.83 8.61 8.79
CA LEU A 105 0.01 7.69 9.59
C LEU A 105 0.72 7.21 10.87
N ALA A 106 1.90 7.75 11.17
CA ALA A 106 2.74 7.35 12.29
C ALA A 106 2.83 5.82 12.42
N LEU A 107 3.15 5.14 11.31
CA LEU A 107 3.00 3.68 11.24
C LEU A 107 3.89 2.94 12.25
N PHE A 108 5.06 3.49 12.58
CA PHE A 108 5.98 2.89 13.54
C PHE A 108 5.48 2.97 14.99
N ASP A 109 4.52 3.85 15.31
CA ASP A 109 3.90 3.90 16.64
C ASP A 109 2.95 2.71 16.89
N GLN A 110 2.75 1.85 15.88
CA GLN A 110 1.97 0.62 15.98
C GLN A 110 2.80 -0.63 16.30
N LEU A 111 4.12 -0.50 16.45
CA LEU A 111 5.04 -1.57 16.85
C LEU A 111 5.23 -1.61 18.36
#